data_AF-A0A969XH98-F1
#
_entry.id   AF-A0A969XH98-F1
#
_cell.length_a   1.000
_cell.length_b   1.000
_cell.length_c   1.000
_cell.angle_alpha   90.00
_cell.angle_beta   90.00
_cell.angle_gamma   90.00
#
_symmetry.space_group_name_H-M   'P 1'
#
loop_
_entity.id
_entity.type
_entity.pdbx_description
1 polymer ?
#
loop_
_entity_poly.entity_id
_entity_poly.type
_entity_poly.pdbx_seq_one_letter_code
_entity_poly.pdbx_strand_id
1 'polypeptide(L)'
;MNKIERVRAALGGAHVDRVPAGFWFHFPPEYSGGEAMARRHIEYYRQADPDIMKVMNDTGYAPIGTLRVTRPSDWAEIQPTPLGDPLFQSHLEGLRGIVRELGDEVLIITTAFNPYNQAVAILRATTPGATDTDAFRRLFVDQARADPNPVLGAMQVIAEDLARFYVACIQEAGVNGIYFSAQGGEKDLMTDEEH
;
A
#
# COMPACT_ATOMS: atom_id res chain seq x y z
N MET A 1 27.78 8.33 -11.25
CA MET A 1 26.47 8.89 -10.89
C MET A 1 26.20 8.57 -9.43
N ASN A 2 25.54 9.44 -8.68
CA ASN A 2 24.98 9.05 -7.37
C ASN A 2 23.73 8.16 -7.57
N LYS A 3 23.19 7.58 -6.50
CA LYS A 3 22.03 6.67 -6.56
C LYS A 3 20.80 7.35 -7.16
N ILE A 4 20.49 8.57 -6.72
CA ILE A 4 19.35 9.36 -7.19
C ILE A 4 19.45 9.63 -8.70
N GLU A 5 20.60 10.10 -9.16
CA GLU A 5 20.88 10.34 -10.59
C GLU A 5 20.71 9.07 -11.41
N ARG A 6 21.28 7.95 -10.94
CA ARG A 6 21.21 6.67 -11.62
C ARG A 6 19.78 6.18 -11.79
N VAL A 7 18.97 6.22 -10.72
CA VAL A 7 17.57 5.76 -10.79
C VAL A 7 16.73 6.68 -11.66
N ARG A 8 16.89 8.01 -11.56
CA ARG A 8 16.18 8.96 -12.44
C ARG A 8 16.56 8.76 -13.92
N ALA A 9 17.84 8.56 -14.21
CA ALA A 9 18.31 8.28 -15.57
C ALA A 9 17.74 6.96 -16.11
N ALA A 10 17.75 5.89 -15.30
CA ALA A 10 17.16 4.60 -15.68
C ALA A 10 15.65 4.72 -15.98
N LEU A 11 14.88 5.38 -15.10
CA LEU A 11 13.45 5.60 -15.32
C LEU A 11 13.16 6.49 -16.54
N GLY A 12 14.06 7.41 -16.86
CA GLY A 12 13.99 8.24 -18.06
C GLY A 12 14.49 7.56 -19.35
N GLY A 13 14.91 6.29 -19.30
CA GLY A 13 15.46 5.57 -20.45
C GLY A 13 16.84 6.07 -20.92
N ALA A 14 17.56 6.82 -20.08
CA ALA A 14 18.90 7.32 -20.37
C ALA A 14 19.98 6.29 -20.01
N HIS A 15 21.20 6.51 -20.53
CA HIS A 15 22.36 5.69 -20.19
C HIS A 15 22.72 5.83 -18.70
N VAL A 16 23.06 4.71 -18.06
CA VAL A 16 23.48 4.65 -16.65
C VAL A 16 24.85 4.00 -16.51
N ASP A 17 25.57 4.31 -15.44
CA ASP A 17 26.90 3.73 -15.14
C ASP A 17 26.82 2.24 -14.73
N ARG A 18 25.70 1.81 -14.13
CA ARG A 18 25.32 0.41 -13.92
C ARG A 18 23.80 0.28 -13.73
N VAL A 19 23.28 -0.93 -13.84
CA VAL A 19 21.86 -1.22 -13.55
C VAL A 19 21.58 -0.91 -12.07
N PRO A 20 20.57 -0.07 -11.73
CA PRO A 20 20.18 0.17 -10.34
C PRO A 20 19.42 -1.05 -9.78
N ALA A 21 19.64 -1.36 -8.50
CA ALA A 21 18.97 -2.47 -7.81
C ALA A 21 18.29 -2.03 -6.51
N GLY A 22 17.17 -2.67 -6.18
CA GLY A 22 16.46 -2.51 -4.91
C GLY A 22 15.79 -3.82 -4.51
N PHE A 23 15.75 -4.09 -3.20
CA PHE A 23 15.10 -5.27 -2.64
C PHE A 23 14.20 -4.83 -1.48
N TRP A 24 13.08 -5.53 -1.29
CA TRP A 24 12.09 -5.22 -0.27
C TRP A 24 11.33 -6.48 0.13
N PHE A 25 10.86 -6.49 1.36
CA PHE A 25 10.11 -7.57 2.00
C PHE A 25 9.41 -7.00 3.23
N HIS A 26 8.42 -7.72 3.74
CA HIS A 26 7.76 -7.36 4.99
C HIS A 26 8.70 -7.63 6.17
N PHE A 27 8.80 -6.66 7.08
CA PHE A 27 9.50 -6.85 8.35
C PHE A 27 8.56 -7.49 9.39
N PRO A 28 9.09 -8.00 10.52
CA PRO A 28 8.26 -8.42 11.64
C PRO A 28 7.24 -7.35 12.08
N PRO A 29 6.06 -7.74 12.61
CA PRO A 29 4.93 -6.83 12.87
C PRO A 29 5.24 -5.65 13.80
N GLU A 30 6.23 -5.78 14.69
CA GLU A 30 6.68 -4.68 15.55
C GLU A 30 7.28 -3.49 14.77
N TYR A 31 7.58 -3.66 13.48
CA TYR A 31 8.13 -2.63 12.59
C TYR A 31 7.11 -2.10 11.57
N SER A 32 5.81 -2.35 11.77
CA SER A 32 4.78 -1.98 10.80
C SER A 32 4.59 -0.47 10.62
N GLY A 33 4.87 0.36 11.62
CA GLY A 33 4.65 1.81 11.57
C GLY A 33 5.53 2.63 12.52
N GLY A 34 5.40 3.95 12.44
CA GLY A 34 6.04 4.93 13.33
C GLY A 34 7.56 4.87 13.33
N GLU A 35 8.15 5.24 14.47
CA GLU A 35 9.60 5.25 14.67
C GLU A 35 10.23 3.85 14.46
N ALA A 36 9.54 2.78 14.88
CA ALA A 36 10.03 1.42 14.73
C ALA A 36 10.19 1.04 13.25
N MET A 37 9.21 1.39 12.40
CA MET A 37 9.30 1.25 10.95
C MET A 37 10.51 2.01 10.40
N ALA A 38 10.66 3.29 10.79
CA ALA A 38 11.74 4.12 10.29
C ALA A 38 13.12 3.54 10.62
N ARG A 39 13.34 3.21 11.89
CA ARG A 39 14.60 2.63 12.38
C ARG A 39 14.96 1.36 11.61
N ARG A 40 14.02 0.44 11.45
CA ARG A 40 14.27 -0.86 10.80
C ARG A 40 14.63 -0.71 9.31
N HIS A 41 13.94 0.20 8.63
CA HIS A 41 14.17 0.51 7.22
C HIS A 41 15.51 1.24 7.00
N ILE A 42 15.87 2.18 7.88
CA ILE A 42 17.17 2.85 7.85
C ILE A 42 18.30 1.84 8.08
N GLU A 43 18.18 0.99 9.09
CA GLU A 43 19.15 -0.07 9.37
C GLU A 43 19.34 -1.00 8.16
N TYR A 44 18.24 -1.41 7.54
CA TYR A 44 18.28 -2.22 6.32
C TYR A 44 19.00 -1.49 5.17
N TYR A 45 18.67 -0.22 4.91
CA TYR A 45 19.32 0.57 3.87
C TYR A 45 20.83 0.67 4.10
N ARG A 46 21.28 0.94 5.33
CA ARG A 46 22.70 1.04 5.68
C ARG A 46 23.45 -0.28 5.52
N GLN A 47 22.79 -1.43 5.68
CA GLN A 47 23.39 -2.76 5.56
C GLN A 47 23.39 -3.28 4.11
N ALA A 48 22.29 -3.08 3.37
CA ALA A 48 22.08 -3.66 2.04
C ALA A 48 22.47 -2.70 0.89
N ASP A 49 22.59 -1.40 1.18
CA ASP A 49 23.01 -0.36 0.23
C ASP A 49 22.26 -0.32 -1.12
N PRO A 50 20.91 -0.43 -1.17
CA PRO A 50 20.19 -0.42 -2.44
C PRO A 50 20.26 0.95 -3.13
N ASP A 51 20.04 0.98 -4.46
CA ASP A 51 19.97 2.21 -5.26
C ASP A 51 18.62 2.92 -5.17
N ILE A 52 17.57 2.19 -4.81
CA ILE A 52 16.21 2.70 -4.57
C ILE A 52 15.64 2.03 -3.34
N MET A 53 14.95 2.80 -2.51
CA MET A 53 14.38 2.31 -1.26
C MET A 53 12.85 2.29 -1.38
N LYS A 54 12.29 1.09 -1.36
CA LYS A 54 10.84 0.90 -1.24
C LYS A 54 10.49 0.60 0.22
N VAL A 55 9.56 1.38 0.77
CA VAL A 55 8.99 1.18 2.10
C VAL A 55 7.67 0.43 1.98
N MET A 56 7.53 -0.66 2.74
CA MET A 56 6.27 -1.42 2.80
C MET A 56 5.23 -0.65 3.61
N ASN A 57 3.97 -0.65 3.17
CA ASN A 57 2.87 -0.04 3.91
C ASN A 57 2.19 -1.10 4.80
N ASP A 58 2.83 -1.39 5.94
CA ASP A 58 2.42 -2.49 6.81
C ASP A 58 1.53 -2.04 7.98
N THR A 59 1.21 -0.75 8.08
CA THR A 59 0.19 -0.25 9.02
C THR A 59 -1.23 -0.62 8.56
N GLY A 60 -1.43 -0.75 7.23
CA GLY A 60 -2.69 -1.19 6.64
C GLY A 60 -3.75 -0.10 6.53
N TYR A 61 -4.97 -0.54 6.25
CA TYR A 61 -6.18 0.28 6.16
C TYR A 61 -7.30 -0.43 6.92
N ALA A 62 -7.93 0.27 7.86
CA ALA A 62 -9.07 -0.25 8.61
C ALA A 62 -10.25 0.69 8.39
N PRO A 63 -11.38 0.21 7.82
CA PRO A 63 -12.61 0.98 7.81
C PRO A 63 -13.00 1.41 9.22
N ILE A 64 -13.63 2.57 9.34
CA ILE A 64 -14.08 3.08 10.64
C ILE A 64 -15.03 2.08 11.31
N GLY A 65 -14.78 1.82 12.60
CA GLY A 65 -15.68 1.06 13.46
C GLY A 65 -15.48 -0.45 13.35
N THR A 66 -16.58 -1.20 13.46
CA THR A 66 -16.58 -2.66 13.47
C THR A 66 -17.22 -3.24 12.21
N LEU A 67 -16.96 -2.64 11.04
CA LEU A 67 -17.56 -3.10 9.78
C LEU A 67 -17.29 -4.59 9.59
N ARG A 68 -18.37 -5.36 9.38
CA ARG A 68 -18.31 -6.79 9.06
C ARG A 68 -19.04 -7.02 7.76
N VAL A 69 -18.33 -7.50 6.76
CA VAL A 69 -18.89 -7.76 5.44
C VAL A 69 -19.11 -9.26 5.27
N THR A 70 -20.38 -9.67 5.26
CA THR A 70 -20.79 -11.08 5.06
C THR A 70 -21.58 -11.29 3.78
N ARG A 71 -22.18 -10.21 3.24
CA ARG A 71 -22.97 -10.19 2.00
C ARG A 71 -22.77 -8.86 1.26
N PRO A 72 -23.11 -8.77 -0.04
CA PRO A 72 -22.86 -7.57 -0.84
C PRO A 72 -23.44 -6.27 -0.27
N SER A 73 -24.66 -6.31 0.29
CA SER A 73 -25.30 -5.11 0.85
C SER A 73 -24.55 -4.49 2.02
N ASP A 74 -23.74 -5.26 2.75
CA ASP A 74 -23.01 -4.77 3.92
C ASP A 74 -21.91 -3.77 3.52
N TRP A 75 -21.44 -3.81 2.26
CA TRP A 75 -20.48 -2.83 1.73
C TRP A 75 -21.02 -1.39 1.75
N ALA A 76 -22.34 -1.21 1.68
CA ALA A 76 -22.96 0.11 1.74
C ALA A 76 -22.75 0.82 3.09
N GLU A 77 -22.33 0.09 4.13
CA GLU A 77 -22.06 0.65 5.46
C GLU A 77 -20.67 1.28 5.57
N ILE A 78 -19.77 1.07 4.59
CA ILE A 78 -18.42 1.65 4.64
C ILE A 78 -18.47 3.17 4.74
N GLN A 79 -17.63 3.72 5.60
CA GLN A 79 -17.51 5.16 5.81
C GLN A 79 -16.11 5.63 5.42
N PRO A 80 -15.98 6.84 4.86
CA PRO A 80 -14.67 7.43 4.55
C PRO A 80 -13.78 7.53 5.80
N THR A 81 -12.57 7.01 5.69
CA THR A 81 -11.56 7.05 6.75
C THR A 81 -10.82 8.40 6.69
N PRO A 82 -10.78 9.18 7.80
CA PRO A 82 -10.09 10.46 7.81
C PRO A 82 -8.58 10.26 7.73
N LEU A 83 -7.86 11.24 7.15
CA LEU A 83 -6.40 11.20 7.09
C LEU A 83 -5.75 11.18 8.49
N GLY A 84 -6.45 11.69 9.51
CA GLY A 84 -6.03 11.66 10.91
C GLY A 84 -6.14 10.30 11.59
N ASP A 85 -6.58 9.25 10.89
CA ASP A 85 -6.64 7.89 11.43
C ASP A 85 -5.26 7.41 11.91
N PRO A 86 -5.17 6.70 13.06
CA PRO A 86 -3.91 6.25 13.63
C PRO A 86 -3.04 5.40 12.68
N LEU A 87 -3.64 4.56 11.82
CA LEU A 87 -2.86 3.71 10.90
C LEU A 87 -2.18 4.55 9.82
N PHE A 88 -2.88 5.56 9.31
CA PHE A 88 -2.31 6.51 8.35
C PHE A 88 -1.25 7.39 8.99
N GLN A 89 -1.53 7.96 10.17
CA GLN A 89 -0.57 8.81 10.86
C GLN A 89 0.70 8.03 11.27
N SER A 90 0.55 6.77 11.69
CA SER A 90 1.70 5.91 12.02
C SER A 90 2.58 5.64 10.79
N HIS A 91 2.00 5.42 9.61
CA HIS A 91 2.79 5.25 8.38
C HIS A 91 3.51 6.54 7.97
N LEU A 92 2.79 7.67 8.00
CA LEU A 92 3.34 8.99 7.68
C LEU A 92 4.49 9.36 8.63
N GLU A 93 4.35 9.07 9.92
CA GLU A 93 5.42 9.26 10.90
C GLU A 93 6.69 8.49 10.53
N GLY A 94 6.55 7.18 10.23
CA GLY A 94 7.72 6.39 9.86
C GLY A 94 8.33 6.82 8.53
N LEU A 95 7.51 7.18 7.52
CA LEU A 95 8.01 7.73 6.26
C LEU A 95 8.79 9.04 6.48
N ARG A 96 8.28 9.97 7.29
CA ARG A 96 8.98 11.21 7.63
C ARG A 96 10.32 10.93 8.29
N GLY A 97 10.39 9.92 9.17
CA GLY A 97 11.63 9.48 9.80
C GLY A 97 12.66 8.99 8.78
N ILE A 98 12.25 8.15 7.83
CA ILE A 98 13.12 7.62 6.77
C ILE A 98 13.59 8.74 5.84
N VAL A 99 12.67 9.62 5.40
CA VAL A 99 12.99 10.72 4.49
C VAL A 99 13.94 11.72 5.14
N ARG A 100 13.74 12.04 6.43
CA ARG A 100 14.65 12.91 7.19
C ARG A 100 16.08 12.39 7.19
N GLU A 101 16.27 11.08 7.34
CA GLU A 101 17.59 10.47 7.48
C GLU A 101 18.26 10.18 6.12
N LEU A 102 17.48 9.78 5.12
CA LEU A 102 18.00 9.19 3.87
C LEU A 102 17.60 9.92 2.58
N GLY A 103 16.75 10.95 2.66
CA GLY A 103 16.15 11.60 1.48
C GLY A 103 17.14 12.24 0.51
N ASP A 104 18.33 12.62 0.99
CA ASP A 104 19.41 13.16 0.15
C ASP A 104 20.32 12.07 -0.44
N GLU A 105 20.18 10.82 0.00
CA GLU A 105 21.06 9.71 -0.41
C GLU A 105 20.40 8.77 -1.44
N VAL A 106 19.10 8.53 -1.30
CA VAL A 106 18.37 7.52 -2.06
C VAL A 106 16.95 7.98 -2.38
N LEU A 107 16.43 7.58 -3.54
CA LEU A 107 15.00 7.77 -3.80
C LEU A 107 14.18 6.82 -2.93
N ILE A 108 13.23 7.38 -2.20
CA ILE A 108 12.32 6.65 -1.31
C ILE A 108 10.95 6.61 -1.98
N ILE A 109 10.40 5.40 -2.13
CA ILE A 109 9.03 5.20 -2.59
C ILE A 109 8.25 4.40 -1.54
N THR A 110 6.95 4.63 -1.42
CA THR A 110 6.10 3.83 -0.54
C THR A 110 5.16 2.93 -1.32
N THR A 111 4.77 1.80 -0.74
CA THR A 111 3.81 0.87 -1.36
C THR A 111 2.43 1.47 -1.34
N ALA A 112 1.81 1.58 -2.51
CA ALA A 112 0.41 1.89 -2.67
C ALA A 112 -0.38 0.59 -2.94
N PHE A 113 -1.05 0.07 -1.91
CA PHE A 113 -2.06 -0.97 -2.07
C PHE A 113 -3.32 -0.37 -2.68
N ASN A 114 -3.93 -1.10 -3.61
CA ASN A 114 -5.11 -0.65 -4.33
C ASN A 114 -6.42 -0.96 -3.57
N PRO A 115 -7.55 -0.40 -4.00
CA PRO A 115 -8.83 -0.60 -3.31
C PRO A 115 -9.29 -2.06 -3.26
N TYR A 116 -8.97 -2.87 -4.29
CA TYR A 116 -9.28 -4.31 -4.29
C TYR A 116 -8.55 -5.05 -3.17
N ASN A 117 -7.25 -4.81 -3.01
CA ASN A 117 -6.44 -5.41 -1.95
C ASN A 117 -7.00 -5.07 -0.56
N GLN A 118 -7.43 -3.82 -0.36
CA GLN A 118 -8.03 -3.40 0.91
C GLN A 118 -9.42 -4.02 1.13
N ALA A 119 -10.25 -4.14 0.09
CA ALA A 119 -11.53 -4.84 0.19
C ALA A 119 -11.33 -6.32 0.59
N VAL A 120 -10.36 -7.01 0.01
CA VAL A 120 -9.98 -8.38 0.41
C VAL A 120 -9.48 -8.42 1.86
N ALA A 121 -8.72 -7.41 2.30
CA ALA A 121 -8.28 -7.32 3.69
C ALA A 121 -9.45 -7.14 4.68
N ILE A 122 -10.48 -6.38 4.30
CA ILE A 122 -11.71 -6.19 5.08
C ILE A 122 -12.49 -7.49 5.22
N LEU A 123 -12.63 -8.25 4.13
CA LEU A 123 -13.26 -9.59 4.16
C LEU A 123 -12.49 -10.55 5.08
N ARG A 124 -11.15 -10.54 5.00
CA ARG A 124 -10.29 -11.34 5.88
C ARG A 124 -10.46 -10.95 7.34
N ALA A 125 -10.49 -9.65 7.65
CA ALA A 125 -10.72 -9.15 9.00
C ALA A 125 -12.11 -9.52 9.54
N THR A 126 -13.12 -9.65 8.66
CA THR A 126 -14.47 -10.07 9.05
C THR A 126 -14.52 -11.53 9.53
N THR A 127 -13.61 -12.39 9.05
CA THR A 127 -13.58 -13.82 9.42
C THR A 127 -12.23 -14.20 10.06
N PRO A 128 -12.00 -13.85 11.35
CA PRO A 128 -10.74 -14.14 12.03
C PRO A 128 -10.45 -15.65 12.06
N GLY A 129 -9.19 -16.03 11.78
CA GLY A 129 -8.73 -17.42 11.77
C GLY A 129 -8.78 -18.11 10.41
N ALA A 130 -9.44 -17.51 9.41
CA ALA A 130 -9.32 -17.96 8.02
C ALA A 130 -7.97 -17.51 7.43
N THR A 131 -7.24 -18.45 6.85
CA THR A 131 -5.87 -18.23 6.33
C THR A 131 -5.79 -18.27 4.81
N ASP A 132 -6.83 -18.77 4.13
CA ASP A 132 -6.87 -18.87 2.67
C ASP A 132 -7.17 -17.50 2.04
N THR A 133 -6.12 -16.85 1.54
CA THR A 133 -6.24 -15.54 0.88
C THR A 133 -6.99 -15.65 -0.45
N ASP A 134 -6.84 -16.75 -1.18
CA ASP A 134 -7.51 -16.92 -2.48
C ASP A 134 -9.01 -17.11 -2.32
N ALA A 135 -9.46 -17.73 -1.22
CA ALA A 135 -10.88 -17.80 -0.88
C ALA A 135 -11.51 -16.41 -0.73
N PHE A 136 -10.82 -15.47 -0.07
CA PHE A 136 -11.33 -14.10 0.09
C PHE A 136 -11.31 -13.30 -1.22
N ARG A 137 -10.34 -13.55 -2.09
CA ARG A 137 -10.28 -12.96 -3.43
C ARG A 137 -11.47 -13.39 -4.27
N ARG A 138 -11.81 -14.69 -4.26
CA ARG A 138 -13.01 -15.23 -4.95
C ARG A 138 -14.29 -14.68 -4.32
N LEU A 139 -14.38 -14.66 -3.00
CA LEU A 139 -15.53 -14.11 -2.28
C LEU A 139 -15.82 -12.66 -2.66
N PHE A 140 -14.78 -11.82 -2.76
CA PHE A 140 -14.95 -10.44 -3.21
C PHE A 140 -15.57 -10.38 -4.61
N VAL A 141 -15.01 -11.14 -5.56
CA VAL A 141 -15.50 -11.18 -6.95
C VAL A 141 -16.93 -11.71 -7.02
N ASP A 142 -17.26 -12.76 -6.26
CA ASP A 142 -18.60 -13.32 -6.20
C ASP A 142 -19.61 -12.31 -5.65
N GLN A 143 -19.24 -11.53 -4.63
CA GLN A 143 -20.09 -10.46 -4.12
C GLN A 143 -20.27 -9.32 -5.13
N ALA A 144 -19.20 -8.92 -5.83
CA ALA A 144 -19.26 -7.90 -6.88
C ALA A 144 -20.19 -8.32 -8.04
N ARG A 145 -20.14 -9.60 -8.44
CA ARG A 145 -21.03 -10.16 -9.48
C ARG A 145 -22.48 -10.26 -9.01
N ALA A 146 -22.70 -10.60 -7.75
CA ALA A 146 -24.04 -10.80 -7.19
C ALA A 146 -24.81 -9.48 -7.04
N ASP A 147 -24.15 -8.42 -6.55
CA ASP A 147 -24.73 -7.09 -6.43
C ASP A 147 -23.61 -6.03 -6.53
N PRO A 148 -23.35 -5.48 -7.72
CA PRO A 148 -22.19 -4.63 -7.96
C PRO A 148 -22.32 -3.26 -7.30
N ASN A 149 -23.53 -2.73 -7.14
CA ASN A 149 -23.75 -1.35 -6.70
C ASN A 149 -23.14 -1.05 -5.32
N PRO A 150 -23.45 -1.80 -4.24
CA PRO A 150 -22.85 -1.55 -2.94
C PRO A 150 -21.34 -1.80 -2.92
N VAL A 151 -20.86 -2.79 -3.68
CA VAL A 151 -19.43 -3.15 -3.75
C VAL A 151 -18.63 -2.05 -4.44
N LEU A 152 -19.07 -1.59 -5.61
CA LEU A 152 -18.42 -0.50 -6.36
C LEU A 152 -18.50 0.82 -5.60
N GLY A 153 -19.63 1.09 -4.93
CA GLY A 153 -19.75 2.24 -4.03
C GLY A 153 -18.69 2.20 -2.91
N ALA A 154 -18.47 1.04 -2.29
CA ALA A 154 -17.44 0.90 -1.28
C ALA A 154 -16.02 1.01 -1.84
N MET A 155 -15.77 0.45 -3.02
CA MET A 155 -14.49 0.60 -3.71
C MET A 155 -14.16 2.07 -4.00
N GLN A 156 -15.15 2.88 -4.35
CA GLN A 156 -14.97 4.31 -4.55
C GLN A 156 -14.54 5.01 -3.26
N VAL A 157 -15.18 4.71 -2.12
CA VAL A 157 -14.80 5.27 -0.81
C VAL A 157 -13.35 4.90 -0.46
N ILE A 158 -12.99 3.62 -0.59
CA ILE A 158 -11.62 3.14 -0.33
C ILE A 158 -10.62 3.84 -1.27
N ALA A 159 -10.96 3.98 -2.56
CA ALA A 159 -10.11 4.65 -3.53
C ALA A 159 -9.82 6.11 -3.16
N GLU A 160 -10.84 6.85 -2.74
CA GLU A 160 -10.70 8.24 -2.31
C GLU A 160 -9.87 8.37 -1.03
N ASP A 161 -10.08 7.48 -0.05
CA ASP A 161 -9.30 7.45 1.19
C ASP A 161 -7.81 7.21 0.89
N LEU A 162 -7.52 6.18 0.10
CA LEU A 162 -6.16 5.81 -0.28
C LEU A 162 -5.50 6.89 -1.14
N ALA A 163 -6.22 7.51 -2.06
CA ALA A 163 -5.70 8.62 -2.86
C ALA A 163 -5.28 9.80 -1.97
N ARG A 164 -6.14 10.22 -1.02
CA ARG A 164 -5.78 11.27 -0.05
C ARG A 164 -4.56 10.89 0.77
N PHE A 165 -4.50 9.65 1.24
CA PHE A 165 -3.38 9.14 2.02
C PHE A 165 -2.05 9.09 1.24
N TYR A 166 -2.04 8.60 0.00
CA TYR A 166 -0.81 8.55 -0.81
C TYR A 166 -0.36 9.94 -1.30
N VAL A 167 -1.29 10.87 -1.51
CA VAL A 167 -0.95 12.29 -1.70
C VAL A 167 -0.24 12.83 -0.46
N ALA A 168 -0.72 12.55 0.75
CA ALA A 168 -0.05 12.94 1.99
C ALA A 168 1.33 12.27 2.15
N CYS A 169 1.50 11.01 1.73
CA CYS A 169 2.81 10.37 1.72
C CYS A 169 3.83 11.16 0.87
N ILE A 170 3.41 11.64 -0.29
CA ILE A 170 4.27 12.44 -1.18
C ILE A 170 4.49 13.85 -0.63
N GLN A 171 3.41 14.55 -0.27
CA GLN A 171 3.46 15.98 0.05
C GLN A 171 3.89 16.28 1.49
N GLU A 172 3.46 15.45 2.46
CA GLU A 172 3.76 15.66 3.88
C GLU A 172 4.92 14.83 4.38
N ALA A 173 5.08 13.60 3.89
CA ALA A 173 6.20 12.75 4.30
C ALA A 173 7.43 12.90 3.40
N GLY A 174 7.26 13.38 2.16
CA GLY A 174 8.36 13.70 1.26
C GLY A 174 8.93 12.51 0.49
N VAL A 175 8.19 11.41 0.37
CA VAL A 175 8.62 10.30 -0.50
C VAL A 175 8.64 10.75 -1.95
N ASN A 176 9.56 10.21 -2.75
CA ASN A 176 9.75 10.58 -4.15
C ASN A 176 8.75 9.92 -5.10
N GLY A 177 7.93 8.98 -4.62
CA GLY A 177 6.92 8.32 -5.43
C GLY A 177 6.24 7.13 -4.75
N ILE A 178 5.47 6.41 -5.55
CA ILE A 178 4.72 5.23 -5.12
C ILE A 178 5.12 4.00 -5.92
N TYR A 179 5.15 2.85 -5.26
CA TYR A 179 5.11 1.54 -5.88
C TYR A 179 3.67 1.05 -5.83
N PHE A 180 2.95 1.04 -6.94
CA PHE A 180 1.57 0.56 -6.98
C PHE A 180 1.51 -0.98 -7.01
N SER A 181 0.93 -1.58 -5.98
CA SER A 181 0.69 -3.02 -5.90
C SER A 181 -0.58 -3.38 -6.65
N ALA A 182 -0.43 -3.95 -7.85
CA ALA A 182 -1.52 -4.25 -8.78
C ALA A 182 -2.23 -5.59 -8.50
N GLN A 183 -2.33 -6.03 -7.24
CA GLN A 183 -3.09 -7.24 -6.90
C GLN A 183 -4.57 -7.05 -7.28
N GLY A 184 -5.18 -8.05 -7.90
CA GLY A 184 -6.49 -7.94 -8.54
C GLY A 184 -6.40 -7.64 -10.04
N GLY A 185 -5.21 -7.45 -10.61
CA GLY A 185 -5.00 -7.36 -12.05
C GLY A 185 -4.71 -8.71 -12.74
N GLU A 186 -4.81 -9.82 -12.01
CA GLU A 186 -4.56 -11.17 -12.53
C GLU A 186 -5.78 -11.70 -13.31
N LYS A 187 -5.51 -12.33 -14.46
CA LYS A 187 -6.52 -12.81 -15.40
C LYS A 187 -7.34 -14.02 -14.93
N ASP A 188 -6.92 -14.68 -13.86
CA ASP A 188 -7.52 -15.94 -13.43
C ASP A 188 -8.80 -15.77 -12.61
N LEU A 189 -9.08 -14.55 -12.13
CA LEU A 189 -10.20 -14.25 -11.21
C LEU A 189 -11.31 -13.44 -11.87
N MET A 190 -10.95 -12.47 -12.71
CA MET A 190 -11.85 -11.52 -13.35
C MET A 190 -11.69 -11.56 -14.87
N THR A 191 -12.77 -11.28 -15.58
CA THR A 191 -12.75 -11.09 -17.03
C THR A 191 -12.17 -9.72 -17.40
N ASP A 192 -11.79 -9.53 -18.67
CA ASP A 192 -11.27 -8.24 -19.15
C ASP A 192 -12.27 -7.07 -18.96
N GLU A 193 -13.59 -7.34 -18.91
CA GLU A 193 -14.62 -6.32 -18.66
C GLU A 193 -14.78 -5.98 -17.17
N GLU A 194 -14.39 -6.91 -16.29
CA GLU A 194 -14.45 -6.73 -14.83
C GLU A 194 -13.21 -6.01 -14.26
N HIS A 195 -12.12 -5.91 -15.04
CA HIS A 195 -10.89 -5.18 -14.67
C HIS A 195 -10.98 -3.68 -14.96
#